data_AF-A0A538B4Q4-F1
#
_entry.id   AF-A0A538B4Q4-F1
#
_cell.length_a   1.000
_cell.length_b   1.000
_cell.length_c   1.000
_cell.angle_alpha   90.00
_cell.angle_beta   90.00
_cell.angle_gamma   90.00
#
_symmetry.space_group_name_H-M   'P 1'
#
loop_
_entity.id
_entity.type
_entity.pdbx_description
1 polymer ?
#
loop_
_entity_poly.entity_id
_entity_poly.type
_entity_poly.pdbx_seq_one_letter_code
_entity_poly.pdbx_strand_id
1 'polypeptide(L)'
;MQSAGALGLDVATLDERQRAALERVAGVVVEGGRVRAEGSTDPLAGHPFVRALEANPFSPPDPHDVDRAELRELVRRGLVVERDGCYFAPTAIDEAARRVADLLATLPAGITVAQVRDALGTTRKHALPLLSQLDATGVTRRRGDVRVGGPRLPAAR
;
A
#
# COMPACT_ATOMS: atom_id res chain seq x y z
N MET A 1 27.36 -20.36 -4.43
CA MET A 1 26.00 -20.27 -5.02
C MET A 1 25.14 -19.51 -4.04
N GLN A 2 24.83 -18.24 -4.31
CA GLN A 2 23.83 -17.53 -3.52
C GLN A 2 22.47 -18.07 -3.96
N SER A 3 21.73 -18.70 -3.05
CA SER A 3 20.38 -19.17 -3.32
C SER A 3 19.49 -17.95 -3.52
N ALA A 4 18.83 -17.83 -4.66
CA ALA A 4 17.75 -16.87 -4.83
C ALA A 4 16.63 -17.30 -3.86
N GLY A 5 16.39 -16.50 -2.81
CA GLY A 5 15.25 -16.73 -1.93
C GLY A 5 13.93 -16.69 -2.71
N ALA A 6 12.81 -17.01 -2.05
CA ALA A 6 11.48 -17.09 -2.68
C ALA A 6 11.06 -15.84 -3.47
N LEU A 7 11.63 -14.67 -3.20
CA LEU A 7 11.36 -13.41 -3.88
C LEU A 7 12.14 -13.19 -5.20
N GLY A 8 13.14 -14.02 -5.49
CA GLY A 8 14.10 -13.83 -6.58
C GLY A 8 15.38 -13.11 -6.13
N LEU A 9 16.38 -13.12 -7.01
CA LEU A 9 17.72 -12.58 -6.74
C LEU A 9 17.74 -11.06 -6.92
N ASP A 10 18.29 -10.32 -5.97
CA ASP A 10 18.38 -8.86 -6.07
C ASP A 10 19.48 -8.46 -7.07
N VAL A 11 19.13 -7.63 -8.06
CA VAL A 11 20.11 -7.17 -9.08
C VAL A 11 21.16 -6.24 -8.46
N ALA A 12 20.84 -5.56 -7.35
CA ALA A 12 21.78 -4.70 -6.65
C ALA A 12 22.91 -5.49 -5.98
N THR A 13 22.70 -6.78 -5.69
CA THR A 13 23.75 -7.64 -5.13
C THR A 13 24.69 -8.24 -6.19
N LEU A 14 24.40 -8.01 -7.48
CA LEU A 14 25.20 -8.53 -8.59
C LEU A 14 26.31 -7.58 -8.99
N ASP A 15 27.49 -8.15 -9.25
CA ASP A 15 28.58 -7.43 -9.90
C ASP A 15 28.30 -7.17 -11.40
N GLU A 16 29.15 -6.38 -12.04
CA GLU A 16 28.99 -5.99 -13.44
C GLU A 16 28.99 -7.21 -14.39
N ARG A 17 29.82 -8.21 -14.10
CA ARG A 17 29.93 -9.42 -14.92
C ARG A 17 28.68 -10.29 -14.77
N GLN A 18 28.16 -10.42 -13.56
CA GLN A 18 26.93 -11.15 -13.25
C GLN A 18 25.72 -10.45 -13.88
N ARG A 19 25.67 -9.11 -13.85
CA ARG A 19 24.61 -8.34 -14.51
C ARG A 19 24.64 -8.52 -16.03
N ALA A 20 25.82 -8.44 -16.64
CA ALA A 20 26.00 -8.70 -18.08
C ALA A 20 25.72 -10.15 -18.50
N ALA A 21 25.76 -11.10 -17.55
CA ALA A 21 25.37 -12.48 -17.80
C ALA A 21 23.84 -12.64 -17.88
N LEU A 22 23.06 -11.85 -17.13
CA LEU A 22 21.59 -11.91 -17.15
C LEU A 22 21.02 -11.67 -18.54
N GLU A 23 21.60 -10.75 -19.31
CA GLU A 23 21.18 -10.45 -20.69
C GLU A 23 21.34 -11.64 -21.65
N ARG A 24 22.17 -12.62 -21.27
CA ARG A 24 22.47 -13.80 -22.10
C ARG A 24 21.77 -15.07 -21.62
N VAL A 25 21.14 -15.03 -20.44
CA VAL A 25 20.42 -16.18 -19.89
C VAL A 25 18.98 -16.11 -20.42
N ALA A 26 18.61 -17.10 -21.24
CA ALA A 26 17.21 -17.26 -21.65
C ALA A 26 16.37 -17.77 -20.48
N GLY A 27 15.11 -17.34 -20.40
CA GLY A 27 14.21 -17.79 -19.33
C GLY A 27 14.40 -17.07 -18.00
N VAL A 28 14.99 -15.87 -17.97
CA VAL A 28 14.98 -14.99 -16.79
C VAL A 28 14.46 -13.60 -17.14
N VAL A 29 13.72 -13.01 -16.21
CA VAL A 29 13.15 -11.67 -16.32
C VAL A 29 13.63 -10.82 -15.14
N VAL A 30 13.90 -9.54 -15.41
CA VAL A 30 14.20 -8.55 -14.37
C VAL A 30 12.96 -7.72 -14.10
N GLU A 31 12.36 -7.90 -12.93
CA GLU A 31 11.14 -7.19 -12.54
C GLU A 31 11.35 -6.45 -11.22
N GLY A 32 11.21 -5.12 -11.26
CA GLY A 32 11.39 -4.26 -10.09
C GLY A 32 12.77 -4.40 -9.42
N GLY A 33 13.82 -4.62 -10.19
CA GLY A 33 15.19 -4.77 -9.66
C GLY A 33 15.53 -6.17 -9.14
N ARG A 34 14.67 -7.18 -9.38
CA ARG A 34 14.94 -8.58 -9.03
C ARG A 34 14.94 -9.48 -10.26
N VAL A 35 15.85 -10.43 -10.31
CA VAL A 35 15.92 -11.50 -11.31
C VAL A 35 15.00 -12.65 -10.90
N ARG A 36 14.14 -13.07 -11.81
CA ARG A 36 13.23 -14.22 -11.67
C ARG A 36 13.29 -15.11 -12.89
N ALA A 37 12.86 -16.36 -12.74
CA ALA A 37 12.66 -17.24 -13.90
C ALA A 37 11.42 -16.78 -14.68
N GLU A 38 11.52 -16.78 -16.01
CA GLU A 38 10.41 -16.50 -16.91
C GLU A 38 9.29 -17.54 -16.69
N GLY A 39 8.05 -17.08 -16.48
CA GLY A 39 6.91 -17.94 -16.16
C GLY A 39 6.76 -18.33 -14.67
N SER A 40 7.61 -17.85 -13.77
CA SER A 40 7.39 -18.05 -12.32
C SER A 40 6.15 -17.27 -11.86
N THR A 41 5.19 -17.93 -11.22
CA THR A 41 4.03 -17.27 -10.58
C THR A 41 4.54 -16.22 -9.59
N ASP A 42 4.00 -14.99 -9.64
CA ASP A 42 4.37 -13.96 -8.67
C ASP A 42 3.94 -14.38 -7.25
N PRO A 43 4.88 -14.70 -6.33
CA PRO A 43 4.52 -15.18 -5.00
C PRO A 43 3.80 -14.11 -4.14
N LEU A 44 3.89 -12.83 -4.55
CA LEU A 44 3.23 -11.73 -3.87
C LEU A 44 1.81 -11.46 -4.40
N ALA A 45 1.48 -11.96 -5.59
CA ALA A 45 0.12 -11.88 -6.12
C ALA A 45 -0.80 -12.78 -5.30
N GLY A 46 -1.75 -12.15 -4.58
CA GLY A 46 -2.67 -12.86 -3.70
C GLY A 46 -2.07 -13.32 -2.37
N HIS A 47 -0.97 -12.70 -1.94
CA HIS A 47 -0.31 -12.95 -0.66
C HIS A 47 -1.33 -12.93 0.52
N PRO A 48 -1.25 -13.86 1.49
CA PRO A 48 -2.23 -13.96 2.59
C PRO A 48 -2.43 -12.65 3.35
N PHE A 49 -1.35 -11.90 3.58
CA PHE A 49 -1.45 -10.58 4.23
C PHE A 49 -2.27 -9.57 3.42
N VAL A 50 -2.10 -9.52 2.08
CA VAL A 50 -2.89 -8.62 1.22
C VAL A 50 -4.37 -8.97 1.33
N ARG A 51 -4.71 -10.26 1.26
CA ARG A 51 -6.09 -10.73 1.44
C ARG A 51 -6.66 -10.37 2.82
N ALA A 52 -5.85 -10.46 3.87
CA ALA A 52 -6.27 -10.10 5.22
C ALA A 52 -6.54 -8.59 5.37
N LEU A 53 -5.74 -7.75 4.71
CA LEU A 53 -5.96 -6.31 4.63
C LEU A 53 -7.22 -5.96 3.85
N GLU A 54 -7.47 -6.62 2.71
CA GLU A 54 -8.69 -6.45 1.91
C GLU A 54 -9.95 -6.86 2.68
N ALA A 55 -9.87 -7.92 3.48
CA ALA A 55 -10.97 -8.38 4.31
C ALA A 55 -11.27 -7.44 5.50
N ASN A 56 -10.29 -6.65 5.95
CA ASN A 56 -10.40 -5.75 7.10
C ASN A 56 -9.90 -4.34 6.76
N PRO A 57 -10.54 -3.65 5.80
CA PRO A 57 -9.96 -2.47 5.14
C PRO A 57 -9.68 -1.30 6.11
N PHE A 58 -10.52 -1.12 7.13
CA PHE A 58 -10.37 -0.05 8.12
C PHE A 58 -9.91 -0.52 9.49
N SER A 59 -9.69 -1.82 9.69
CA SER A 59 -9.15 -2.38 10.92
C SER A 59 -8.07 -3.42 10.57
N PRO A 60 -7.03 -3.02 9.82
CA PRO A 60 -6.06 -3.97 9.28
C PRO A 60 -5.27 -4.66 10.39
N PRO A 61 -4.96 -5.96 10.23
CA PRO A 61 -4.05 -6.66 11.13
C PRO A 61 -2.62 -6.11 11.04
N ASP A 62 -1.88 -6.25 12.15
CA ASP A 62 -0.45 -5.98 12.18
C ASP A 62 0.31 -7.12 11.47
N PRO A 63 1.44 -6.87 10.79
CA PRO A 63 2.13 -7.83 9.91
C PRO A 63 3.01 -8.85 10.69
N HIS A 64 2.54 -9.35 11.83
CA HIS A 64 3.37 -10.16 12.75
C HIS A 64 3.95 -11.42 12.11
N ASP A 65 3.21 -12.04 11.19
CA ASP A 65 3.60 -13.30 10.53
C ASP A 65 4.23 -13.09 9.13
N VAL A 66 4.53 -11.84 8.75
CA VAL A 66 5.09 -11.51 7.43
C VAL A 66 6.58 -11.21 7.56
N ASP A 67 7.42 -11.85 6.74
CA ASP A 67 8.84 -11.55 6.71
C ASP A 67 9.09 -10.08 6.31
N ARG A 68 10.13 -9.46 6.89
CA ARG A 68 10.43 -8.04 6.65
C ARG A 68 10.81 -7.75 5.20
N ALA A 69 11.48 -8.67 4.51
CA ALA A 69 11.84 -8.49 3.10
C ALA A 69 10.60 -8.60 2.21
N GLU A 70 9.69 -9.53 2.52
CA GLU A 70 8.40 -9.68 1.82
C GLU A 70 7.53 -8.44 2.01
N LEU A 71 7.38 -7.96 3.25
CA LEU A 71 6.58 -6.77 3.55
C LEU A 71 7.10 -5.52 2.83
N ARG A 72 8.42 -5.32 2.82
CA ARG A 72 9.05 -4.22 2.06
C ARG A 72 8.76 -4.32 0.58
N GLU A 73 8.80 -5.52 0.02
CA GLU A 73 8.53 -5.76 -1.40
C GLU A 73 7.05 -5.53 -1.74
N LEU A 74 6.12 -5.97 -0.87
CA LEU A 74 4.69 -5.67 -0.99
C LEU A 74 4.41 -4.17 -1.05
N VAL A 75 5.07 -3.40 -0.19
CA VAL A 75 4.98 -1.93 -0.17
C VAL A 75 5.61 -1.32 -1.41
N ARG A 76 6.81 -1.76 -1.79
CA ARG A 76 7.54 -1.25 -2.98
C ARG A 76 6.75 -1.45 -4.28
N ARG A 77 6.00 -2.55 -4.37
CA ARG A 77 5.12 -2.86 -5.52
C ARG A 77 3.76 -2.16 -5.47
N GLY A 78 3.43 -1.49 -4.36
CA GLY A 78 2.14 -0.85 -4.17
C GLY A 78 0.98 -1.83 -3.93
N LEU A 79 1.26 -3.09 -3.57
CA LEU A 79 0.23 -4.07 -3.17
C LEU A 79 -0.24 -3.82 -1.74
N VAL A 80 0.59 -3.14 -0.94
CA VAL A 80 0.29 -2.67 0.42
C VAL A 80 0.72 -1.22 0.52
N VAL A 81 -0.08 -0.41 1.20
CA VAL A 81 0.26 0.97 1.54
C VAL A 81 0.65 1.01 3.01
N GLU A 82 1.91 1.34 3.30
CA GLU A 82 2.36 1.62 4.67
C GLU A 82 2.21 3.11 4.97
N ARG A 83 1.69 3.40 6.15
CA ARG A 83 1.63 4.76 6.69
C ARG A 83 1.66 4.72 8.20
N ASP A 84 2.59 5.47 8.80
CA ASP A 84 2.69 5.67 10.25
C ASP A 84 2.66 4.33 11.05
N GLY A 85 3.29 3.28 10.50
CA GLY A 85 3.35 1.93 11.08
C GLY A 85 2.11 1.06 10.86
N CYS A 86 1.08 1.57 10.18
CA CYS A 86 -0.10 0.82 9.75
C CYS A 86 0.00 0.43 8.27
N TYR A 87 -0.63 -0.69 7.92
CA TYR A 87 -0.63 -1.24 6.58
C TYR A 87 -2.06 -1.33 6.06
N PHE A 88 -2.30 -0.89 4.84
CA PHE A 88 -3.62 -0.88 4.21
C PHE A 88 -3.54 -1.51 2.82
N ALA A 89 -4.62 -2.16 2.40
CA ALA A 89 -4.77 -2.48 0.99
C ALA A 89 -5.01 -1.18 0.19
N PRO A 90 -4.50 -1.04 -1.04
CA PRO A 90 -4.79 0.11 -1.90
C PRO A 90 -6.30 0.35 -2.08
N THR A 91 -7.07 -0.73 -2.20
CA THR A 91 -8.53 -0.71 -2.29
C THR A 91 -9.20 -0.07 -1.08
N ALA A 92 -8.63 -0.24 0.13
CA ALA A 92 -9.10 0.42 1.34
C ALA A 92 -8.86 1.94 1.32
N ILE A 93 -7.73 2.39 0.76
CA ILE A 93 -7.45 3.82 0.57
C ILE A 93 -8.47 4.43 -0.39
N ASP A 94 -8.76 3.75 -1.49
CA ASP A 94 -9.76 4.19 -2.47
C ASP A 94 -11.18 4.24 -1.87
N GLU A 95 -11.55 3.24 -1.05
CA GLU A 95 -12.84 3.25 -0.37
C GLU A 95 -12.94 4.39 0.64
N ALA A 96 -11.91 4.59 1.46
CA ALA A 96 -11.92 5.70 2.41
C ALA A 96 -11.99 7.06 1.72
N ALA A 97 -11.30 7.23 0.59
CA ALA A 97 -11.39 8.46 -0.21
C ALA A 97 -12.84 8.74 -0.66
N ARG A 98 -13.57 7.70 -1.10
CA ARG A 98 -14.99 7.82 -1.47
C ARG A 98 -15.85 8.20 -0.25
N ARG A 99 -15.72 7.49 0.87
CA ARG A 99 -16.46 7.78 2.11
C ARG A 99 -16.21 9.20 2.61
N VAL A 100 -14.96 9.66 2.51
CA VAL A 100 -14.58 11.03 2.88
C VAL A 100 -15.19 12.06 1.93
N ALA A 101 -15.27 11.78 0.63
CA ALA A 101 -15.96 12.65 -0.33
C ALA A 101 -17.45 12.76 -0.01
N ASP A 102 -18.12 11.64 0.30
CA ASP A 102 -19.54 11.63 0.69
C ASP A 102 -19.76 12.42 1.99
N LEU A 103 -18.89 12.25 2.98
CA LEU A 103 -18.93 13.05 4.21
C LEU A 103 -18.74 14.54 3.93
N LEU A 104 -17.78 14.92 3.09
CA LEU A 104 -17.52 16.32 2.76
C LEU A 104 -18.65 16.96 1.94
N ALA A 105 -19.39 16.17 1.15
CA ALA A 105 -20.60 16.65 0.48
C ALA A 105 -21.68 17.05 1.49
N THR A 106 -21.82 16.31 2.59
CA THR A 106 -22.76 16.65 3.68
C THR A 106 -22.21 17.71 4.65
N LEU A 107 -20.88 17.79 4.80
CA LEU A 107 -20.18 18.68 5.73
C LEU A 107 -19.12 19.51 4.98
N PRO A 108 -19.54 20.50 4.16
CA PRO A 108 -18.63 21.24 3.28
C PRO A 108 -17.63 22.12 4.04
N ALA A 109 -17.92 22.48 5.30
CA ALA A 109 -17.00 23.21 6.17
C ALA A 109 -15.75 22.40 6.57
N GLY A 110 -15.80 21.07 6.40
CA GLY A 110 -14.72 20.16 6.74
C GLY A 110 -15.14 19.11 7.76
N ILE A 111 -14.36 18.02 7.80
CA ILE A 111 -14.62 16.85 8.65
C ILE A 111 -13.49 16.65 9.65
N THR A 112 -13.85 16.32 10.89
CA THR A 112 -12.90 15.99 11.95
C THR A 112 -12.45 14.54 11.85
N VAL A 113 -11.34 14.21 12.51
CA VAL A 113 -10.88 12.81 12.63
C VAL A 113 -11.94 11.92 13.29
N ALA A 114 -12.67 12.44 14.29
CA ALA A 114 -13.70 11.68 14.99
C ALA A 114 -14.85 11.28 14.05
N GLN A 115 -15.33 12.22 13.23
CA GLN A 115 -16.38 11.95 12.24
C GLN A 115 -15.95 10.90 11.21
N VAL A 116 -14.71 10.97 10.73
CA VAL A 116 -14.17 9.97 9.78
C VAL A 116 -14.06 8.60 10.46
N ARG A 117 -13.52 8.55 11.69
CA ARG A 117 -13.42 7.31 12.47
C ARG A 117 -14.78 6.64 12.60
N ASP A 118 -15.80 7.41 13.00
CA ASP A 118 -17.14 6.90 13.25
C ASP A 118 -17.79 6.42 11.95
N ALA A 119 -17.62 7.17 10.86
CA ALA A 119 -18.15 6.80 9.54
C ALA A 119 -17.49 5.54 8.94
N LEU A 120 -16.20 5.34 9.20
CA LEU A 120 -15.45 4.15 8.74
C LEU A 120 -15.56 2.97 9.72
N GLY A 121 -16.20 3.15 10.89
CA GLY A 121 -16.31 2.09 11.90
C GLY A 121 -14.96 1.60 12.41
N THR A 122 -13.99 2.51 12.56
CA THR A 122 -12.60 2.17 12.92
C THR A 122 -12.18 2.79 14.25
N THR A 123 -10.94 2.59 14.65
CA THR A 123 -10.30 3.25 15.80
C THR A 123 -9.43 4.41 15.35
N ARG A 124 -9.03 5.26 16.31
CA ARG A 124 -8.09 6.36 16.04
C ARG A 124 -6.72 5.86 15.56
N LYS A 125 -6.30 4.65 15.97
CA LYS A 125 -5.04 4.00 15.54
C LYS A 125 -4.98 3.92 14.01
N HIS A 126 -6.07 3.56 13.35
CA HIS A 126 -6.10 3.38 11.89
C HIS A 126 -6.64 4.59 11.14
N ALA A 127 -7.59 5.35 11.72
CA ALA A 127 -8.13 6.55 11.07
C ALA A 127 -7.05 7.61 10.82
N LEU A 128 -6.11 7.81 11.75
CA LEU A 128 -5.08 8.83 11.61
C LEU A 128 -4.11 8.54 10.46
N PRO A 129 -3.47 7.35 10.37
CA PRO A 129 -2.64 6.98 9.23
C PRO A 129 -3.40 7.02 7.91
N LEU A 130 -4.64 6.56 7.88
CA LEU A 130 -5.43 6.57 6.65
C LEU A 130 -5.67 8.00 6.17
N LEU A 131 -6.05 8.91 7.07
CA LEU A 131 -6.21 10.34 6.74
C LEU A 131 -4.88 11.00 6.38
N SER A 132 -3.79 10.61 7.04
CA SER A 132 -2.42 11.04 6.73
C SER A 132 -2.05 10.65 5.30
N GLN A 133 -2.44 9.46 4.86
CA GLN A 133 -2.25 9.00 3.49
C GLN A 133 -3.12 9.78 2.49
N LEU A 134 -4.40 10.03 2.80
CA LEU A 134 -5.27 10.85 1.94
C LEU A 134 -4.77 12.30 1.81
N ASP A 135 -4.19 12.86 2.87
CA ASP A 135 -3.57 14.18 2.83
C ASP A 135 -2.31 14.17 1.93
N ALA A 136 -1.45 13.17 2.10
CA ALA A 136 -0.22 13.02 1.30
C ALA A 136 -0.52 12.80 -0.19
N THR A 137 -1.59 12.07 -0.50
CA THR A 137 -2.08 11.90 -1.85
C THR A 137 -3.03 13.02 -2.28
N GLY A 138 -3.14 14.13 -1.56
CA GLY A 138 -3.94 15.29 -1.98
C GLY A 138 -5.42 15.01 -2.23
N VAL A 139 -5.95 13.92 -1.66
CA VAL A 139 -7.40 13.65 -1.61
C VAL A 139 -8.04 14.59 -0.59
N THR A 140 -7.38 14.81 0.55
CA THR A 140 -7.78 15.78 1.57
C THR A 140 -6.69 16.81 1.82
N ARG A 141 -7.07 17.90 2.50
CA ARG A 141 -6.14 18.86 3.08
C ARG A 141 -6.56 19.20 4.49
N ARG A 142 -5.60 19.14 5.43
CA ARG A 142 -5.82 19.54 6.81
C ARG A 142 -5.87 21.07 6.94
N ARG A 143 -6.87 21.57 7.67
CA ARG A 143 -7.05 22.98 8.06
C ARG A 143 -7.44 23.03 9.54
N GLY A 144 -6.47 23.29 10.41
CA GLY A 144 -6.67 23.20 11.86
C GLY A 144 -7.06 21.77 12.28
N ASP A 145 -8.24 21.65 12.89
CA ASP A 145 -8.77 20.37 13.41
C ASP A 145 -9.66 19.60 12.42
N VAL A 146 -9.94 20.20 11.26
CA VAL A 146 -10.73 19.58 10.19
C VAL A 146 -9.89 19.28 8.96
N ARG A 147 -10.45 18.44 8.10
CA ARG A 147 -9.98 18.18 6.74
C ARG A 147 -11.03 18.63 5.75
N VAL A 148 -10.58 19.22 4.65
CA VAL A 148 -11.40 19.62 3.51
C VAL A 148 -10.94 18.86 2.27
N GLY A 149 -11.71 18.96 1.18
CA GLY A 149 -11.36 18.37 -0.11
C GLY A 149 -10.03 18.90 -0.66
N GLY A 150 -9.19 17.98 -1.13
CA GLY A 150 -7.99 18.25 -1.92
C GLY A 150 -8.28 18.20 -3.43
N PRO A 151 -7.27 18.47 -4.28
CA PRO A 151 -7.44 18.48 -5.74
C PRO A 151 -7.74 17.09 -6.32
N ARG A 152 -7.44 16.01 -5.58
CA ARG A 152 -7.69 14.62 -5.98
C ARG A 152 -8.87 14.00 -5.24
N LEU A 153 -9.70 14.80 -4.56
CA LEU A 153 -10.92 14.28 -3.94
C LEU A 153 -11.81 13.67 -5.04
N PRO A 154 -12.27 12.41 -4.90
CA PRO A 154 -13.18 11.83 -5.88
C PRO A 154 -14.54 12.53 -5.81
N ALA A 155 -15.35 12.36 -6.86
CA ALA A 155 -16.75 12.79 -6.83
C ALA A 155 -17.50 12.00 -5.73
N ALA A 156 -18.27 12.74 -4.92
CA ALA A 156 -19.23 12.15 -3.99
C ALA A 156 -20.32 11.40 -4.76
N ARG A 157 -20.90 10.37 -4.14
CA ARG A 157 -21.98 9.56 -4.71
C ARG A 157 -23.36 10.02 -4.26
#